data_AF-A0A4Q6C4Y7-F1
#
_entry.id   AF-A0A4Q6C4Y7-F1
#
_cell.length_a   1.000
_cell.length_b   1.000
_cell.length_c   1.000
_cell.angle_alpha   90.00
_cell.angle_beta   90.00
_cell.angle_gamma   90.00
#
_symmetry.space_group_name_H-M   'P 1'
#
loop_
_entity.id
_entity.type
_entity.pdbx_description
1 polymer ?
#
loop_
_entity_poly.entity_id
_entity_poly.type
_entity_poly.pdbx_seq_one_letter_code
_entity_poly.pdbx_strand_id
1 'polypeptide(L)'
;VITADDVIHAWWVPALGWKQDAIPGLINEAWTDIKTPGVYRGQCAELCGKDHGFMPIVVKAVPKEEFKQWLASRKPVAPAPATPVEARPAETTPVEAAPAETAPADAAPTAGASAEAAPATEPAKA
;
A
#
# COMPACT_ATOMS: atom_id res chain seq x y z
N VAL A 1 -4.35 -11.81 1.43
CA VAL A 1 -3.73 -11.04 2.53
C VAL A 1 -2.30 -10.70 2.16
N ILE A 2 -1.81 -9.55 2.59
CA ILE A 2 -0.49 -8.98 2.25
C ILE A 2 0.16 -8.47 3.54
N THR A 3 1.38 -8.90 3.82
CA THR A 3 2.23 -8.46 4.93
C THR A 3 3.70 -8.76 4.57
N ALA A 4 4.65 -8.38 5.42
CA ALA A 4 6.08 -8.62 5.25
C ALA A 4 6.72 -9.17 6.52
N ASP A 5 7.81 -9.92 6.37
CA ASP A 5 8.53 -10.53 7.49
C ASP A 5 9.71 -9.65 7.98
N ASP A 6 10.14 -8.68 7.19
CA ASP A 6 11.36 -7.89 7.43
C ASP A 6 11.13 -6.36 7.49
N VAL A 7 11.08 -5.70 6.33
CA VAL A 7 10.89 -4.26 6.15
C VAL A 7 9.60 -4.00 5.37
N ILE A 8 9.25 -2.73 5.15
CA ILE A 8 8.08 -2.41 4.34
C ILE A 8 8.39 -2.69 2.88
N HIS A 9 7.48 -3.41 2.22
CA HIS A 9 7.43 -3.55 0.76
C HIS A 9 6.09 -3.01 0.25
N ALA A 10 5.88 -2.99 -1.06
CA ALA A 10 4.55 -2.81 -1.63
C ALA A 10 4.32 -3.76 -2.79
N TRP A 11 3.21 -4.50 -2.70
CA TRP A 11 2.79 -5.39 -3.77
C TRP A 11 2.03 -4.58 -4.81
N TRP A 12 2.61 -4.45 -6.01
CA TRP A 12 2.02 -3.66 -7.09
C TRP A 12 2.08 -4.36 -8.43
N VAL A 13 0.92 -4.59 -9.02
CA VAL A 13 0.76 -5.02 -10.40
C VAL A 13 -0.14 -3.97 -11.09
N PRO A 14 0.42 -3.07 -11.92
CA PRO A 14 -0.31 -1.90 -12.43
C PRO A 14 -1.66 -2.22 -13.10
N ALA A 15 -1.71 -3.33 -13.84
CA ALA A 15 -2.92 -3.78 -14.54
C ALA A 15 -4.07 -4.21 -13.62
N LEU A 16 -3.80 -4.45 -12.32
CA LEU A 16 -4.83 -4.81 -11.34
C LEU A 16 -5.46 -3.58 -10.67
N GLY A 17 -4.96 -2.37 -10.95
CA GLY A 17 -5.58 -1.11 -10.54
C GLY A 17 -5.36 -0.69 -9.08
N TRP A 18 -4.61 -1.47 -8.30
CA TRP A 18 -4.29 -1.12 -6.91
C TRP A 18 -2.84 -1.49 -6.57
N LYS A 19 -2.32 -0.81 -5.54
CA LYS A 19 -1.07 -1.08 -4.84
C LYS A 19 -1.40 -1.25 -3.36
N GLN A 20 -0.82 -2.24 -2.70
CA GLN A 20 -0.98 -2.41 -1.26
C GLN A 20 0.38 -2.62 -0.60
N ASP A 21 0.63 -1.85 0.45
CA ASP A 21 1.86 -1.97 1.23
C ASP A 21 1.83 -3.25 2.07
N ALA A 22 2.98 -3.91 2.16
CA ALA A 22 3.25 -5.06 2.99
C ALA A 22 4.04 -4.57 4.20
N ILE A 23 3.33 -4.34 5.31
CA ILE A 23 3.89 -3.75 6.53
C ILE A 23 4.05 -4.86 7.58
N PRO A 24 5.25 -5.09 8.13
CA PRO A 24 5.43 -6.08 9.19
C PRO A 24 4.50 -5.83 10.38
N GLY A 25 3.79 -6.87 10.81
CA GLY A 25 2.84 -6.80 11.92
C GLY A 25 1.44 -6.25 11.56
N LEU A 26 1.22 -5.77 10.34
CA LEU A 26 -0.10 -5.39 9.82
C LEU A 26 -0.52 -6.34 8.69
N ILE A 27 -1.75 -6.86 8.77
CA ILE A 27 -2.34 -7.68 7.72
C ILE A 27 -3.23 -6.78 6.86
N ASN A 28 -2.79 -6.54 5.63
CA ASN A 28 -3.57 -5.81 4.65
C ASN A 28 -4.30 -6.75 3.69
N GLU A 29 -5.37 -6.25 3.09
CA GLU A 29 -6.18 -6.98 2.12
C GLU A 29 -6.42 -6.14 0.87
N ALA A 30 -6.37 -6.82 -0.27
CA ALA A 30 -6.74 -6.28 -1.56
C ALA A 30 -7.21 -7.43 -2.44
N TRP A 31 -8.14 -7.15 -3.35
CA TRP A 31 -8.73 -8.15 -4.21
C TRP A 31 -8.83 -7.62 -5.65
N THR A 32 -8.86 -8.54 -6.61
CA THR A 32 -9.08 -8.22 -8.02
C THR A 32 -9.82 -9.37 -8.69
N ASP A 33 -10.57 -9.07 -9.73
CA ASP A 33 -11.18 -10.06 -10.62
C ASP A 33 -10.55 -9.95 -12.01
N ILE A 34 -9.81 -10.98 -12.43
CA ILE A 34 -9.10 -11.00 -13.70
C ILE A 34 -9.95 -11.69 -14.76
N LYS A 35 -10.59 -10.88 -15.61
CA LYS A 35 -11.51 -11.37 -16.65
C LYS A 35 -10.84 -11.93 -17.90
N THR A 36 -9.60 -11.53 -18.15
CA THR A 36 -8.86 -11.92 -19.37
C THR A 36 -7.66 -12.78 -18.98
N PRO A 37 -7.51 -14.00 -19.51
CA PRO A 37 -6.29 -14.78 -19.30
C PRO A 37 -5.06 -14.05 -19.82
N GLY A 38 -3.92 -14.22 -19.14
CA GLY A 38 -2.69 -13.51 -19.52
C GLY A 38 -1.63 -13.51 -18.43
N VAL A 39 -0.51 -12.85 -18.73
CA VAL A 39 0.59 -12.62 -17.79
C VAL A 39 0.62 -11.15 -17.41
N TYR A 40 0.44 -10.88 -16.13
CA TYR A 40 0.48 -9.55 -15.54
C TYR A 40 1.77 -9.41 -14.74
N ARG A 41 2.50 -8.33 -15.00
CA ARG A 41 3.79 -8.06 -14.35
C ARG A 41 3.65 -6.91 -13.38
N GLY A 42 4.30 -7.08 -12.24
CA GLY A 42 4.41 -6.10 -11.19
C GLY A 42 5.83 -6.03 -10.66
N GLN A 43 6.05 -5.14 -9.70
CA GLN A 43 7.32 -4.93 -8.99
C GLN A 43 7.03 -4.54 -7.54
N CYS A 44 8.03 -4.68 -6.67
CA CYS A 44 8.00 -3.98 -5.39
C CYS A 44 7.91 -2.47 -5.62
N ALA A 45 7.03 -1.78 -4.91
CA ALA A 45 6.75 -0.36 -5.09
C ALA A 45 6.92 0.48 -3.80
N GLU A 46 7.72 -0.04 -2.87
CA GLU A 46 8.18 0.65 -1.67
C GLU A 46 9.67 0.39 -1.49
N LEU A 47 10.47 1.43 -1.21
CA LEU A 47 11.92 1.29 -1.13
C LEU A 47 12.32 0.37 0.03
N CYS A 48 12.73 -0.86 -0.28
CA CYS A 48 12.98 -1.92 0.69
C CYS A 48 14.46 -2.35 0.82
N GLY A 49 15.38 -1.55 0.28
CA GLY A 49 16.83 -1.78 0.43
C GLY A 49 17.59 -1.90 -0.89
N LYS A 50 18.79 -2.48 -0.84
CA LYS A 50 19.73 -2.56 -1.98
C LYS A 50 19.12 -3.26 -3.19
N ASP A 51 18.45 -4.38 -2.95
CA ASP A 51 17.91 -5.22 -4.03
C ASP A 51 16.45 -4.89 -4.36
N HIS A 52 15.96 -3.72 -3.94
CA HIS A 52 14.57 -3.27 -4.15
C HIS A 52 14.09 -3.42 -5.61
N GLY A 53 14.94 -3.09 -6.59
CA GLY A 53 14.63 -3.21 -8.01
C GLY A 53 14.68 -4.63 -8.60
N PHE A 54 15.10 -5.63 -7.81
CA PHE A 54 15.28 -7.01 -8.24
C PHE A 54 14.23 -7.97 -7.66
N MET A 55 13.04 -7.44 -7.35
CA MET A 55 11.92 -8.19 -6.77
C MET A 55 10.67 -8.14 -7.67
N PRO A 56 10.69 -8.82 -8.84
CA PRO A 56 9.58 -8.81 -9.77
C PRO A 56 8.39 -9.66 -9.30
N ILE A 57 7.18 -9.22 -9.63
CA ILE A 57 5.93 -9.97 -9.42
C ILE A 57 5.41 -10.45 -10.77
N VAL A 58 5.00 -11.71 -10.84
CA VAL A 58 4.36 -12.29 -12.04
C VAL A 58 3.08 -12.99 -11.63
N VAL A 59 1.96 -12.55 -12.21
CA VAL A 59 0.64 -13.19 -12.08
C VAL A 59 0.26 -13.79 -13.42
N LYS A 60 0.11 -15.11 -13.48
CA LYS A 60 -0.42 -15.82 -14.66
C LYS A 60 -1.89 -16.15 -14.42
N ALA A 61 -2.79 -15.42 -15.07
CA ALA A 61 -4.21 -15.76 -15.09
C ALA A 61 -4.49 -16.77 -16.20
N VAL A 62 -5.16 -17.86 -15.83
CA VAL A 62 -5.46 -18.98 -16.74
C VAL A 62 -6.94 -19.33 -16.65
N PRO A 63 -7.51 -20.00 -17.67
CA PRO A 63 -8.86 -20.54 -17.59
C PRO A 63 -9.02 -21.48 -16.39
N LYS A 64 -10.24 -21.53 -15.83
CA LYS A 64 -10.54 -22.31 -14.62
C LYS A 64 -10.13 -23.78 -14.72
N GLU A 65 -10.25 -24.38 -15.90
CA GLU A 65 -9.91 -25.79 -16.11
C GLU A 65 -8.39 -26.03 -16.08
N GLU A 66 -7.59 -25.16 -16.71
CA GLU A 66 -6.12 -25.20 -16.61
C GLU A 66 -5.68 -25.01 -15.15
N PHE A 67 -6.33 -24.11 -14.41
CA PHE A 67 -6.02 -23.91 -12.99
C PHE A 67 -6.28 -25.16 -12.15
N LYS A 68 -7.39 -25.87 -12.37
CA LYS A 68 -7.69 -27.12 -11.68
C LYS A 68 -6.67 -28.21 -11.97
N GLN A 69 -6.29 -28.38 -13.24
CA GLN A 69 -5.27 -29.34 -13.64
C GLN A 69 -3.93 -29.02 -12.99
N TRP A 70 -3.56 -27.73 -12.98
CA TRP A 70 -2.36 -27.26 -12.29
C TRP A 70 -2.41 -27.55 -10.78
N LEU A 71 -3.53 -27.26 -10.11
CA LEU A 71 -3.70 -27.57 -8.69
C LEU A 71 -3.55 -29.07 -8.40
N ALA A 72 -4.16 -29.94 -9.21
CA ALA A 72 -4.07 -31.39 -9.05
C ALA A 72 -2.64 -31.93 -9.23
N SER A 73 -1.81 -31.23 -10.00
CA SER A 73 -0.40 -31.60 -10.21
C SER A 73 0.53 -31.22 -9.05
N ARG A 74 0.10 -30.33 -8.13
CA ARG A 74 0.95 -29.88 -7.02
C ARG A 74 0.93 -30.90 -5.89
N LYS A 75 2.11 -31.34 -5.44
CA LYS A 75 2.24 -32.04 -4.15
C LYS A 75 1.87 -31.06 -3.03
N PRO A 76 1.14 -31.51 -1.99
CA PRO A 76 0.89 -30.67 -0.82
C PRO A 76 2.24 -30.27 -0.22
N VAL A 77 2.50 -28.96 -0.16
CA VAL A 77 3.63 -28.41 0.57
C VAL A 77 3.24 -28.54 2.05
N ALA A 78 4.03 -29.29 2.83
CA ALA A 78 3.85 -29.33 4.26
C ALA A 78 3.92 -27.90 4.81
N PRO A 79 3.01 -27.50 5.72
CA PRO A 79 3.07 -26.17 6.30
C PRO A 79 4.47 -25.95 6.87
N ALA A 80 5.09 -24.82 6.52
CA ALA A 80 6.35 -24.42 7.13
C ALA A 80 6.17 -24.40 8.65
N PRO A 81 7.12 -24.91 9.44
CA PRO A 81 7.02 -24.84 10.89
C PRO A 81 6.88 -23.37 11.27
N ALA A 82 5.81 -23.04 11.99
CA ALA A 82 5.63 -21.71 12.55
C ALA A 82 6.77 -21.46 13.54
N THR A 83 7.80 -20.74 13.13
CA THR A 83 8.77 -20.16 14.05
C THR A 83 8.02 -19.12 14.88
N PRO A 84 8.00 -19.23 16.22
CA PRO A 84 7.43 -18.19 17.06
C PRO A 84 8.15 -16.88 16.73
N VAL A 85 7.41 -15.87 16.28
CA VAL A 85 7.92 -14.51 16.18
C VAL A 85 8.05 -14.02 17.60
N GLU A 86 9.28 -14.06 18.13
CA GLU A 86 9.59 -13.50 19.43
C GLU A 86 9.38 -11.98 19.33
N ALA A 87 8.51 -11.43 20.18
CA ALA A 87 8.19 -10.02 20.16
C ALA A 87 9.48 -9.21 20.43
N ARG A 88 9.91 -8.40 19.45
CA ARG A 88 10.95 -7.39 19.68
C ARG A 88 10.44 -6.47 20.80
N PRO A 89 11.21 -6.26 21.88
CA PRO A 89 10.87 -5.26 22.88
C PRO A 89 10.69 -3.90 22.19
N ALA A 90 9.61 -3.21 22.51
CA ALA A 90 9.43 -1.83 22.09
C ALA A 90 10.60 -1.02 22.66
N GLU A 91 11.47 -0.51 21.79
CA GLU A 91 12.54 0.40 22.18
C GLU A 91 11.89 1.75 22.46
N THR A 92 11.58 2.00 23.73
CA THR A 92 11.15 3.32 24.20
C THR A 92 12.41 4.17 24.39
N THR A 93 12.92 4.77 23.32
CA THR A 93 13.77 5.96 23.47
C THR A 93 12.90 7.09 24.03
N PRO A 94 13.23 7.65 25.21
CA PRO A 94 12.55 8.83 25.68
C PRO A 94 12.79 9.97 24.68
N VAL A 95 11.72 10.53 24.13
CA VAL A 95 11.79 11.84 23.49
C VAL A 95 11.98 12.85 24.62
N GLU A 96 13.19 13.38 24.73
CA GLU A 96 13.46 14.55 25.57
C GLU A 96 12.60 15.71 25.03
N ALA A 97 11.75 16.26 25.89
CA ALA A 97 10.83 17.33 25.52
C ALA A 97 11.63 18.57 25.13
N ALA A 98 11.51 18.98 23.87
CA ALA A 98 12.00 20.28 23.42
C ALA A 98 11.31 21.39 24.26
N PRO A 99 12.06 22.41 24.74
CA PRO A 99 11.44 23.51 25.47
C PRO A 99 10.47 24.27 24.56
N ALA A 100 9.32 24.63 25.12
CA ALA A 100 8.30 25.41 24.43
C ALA A 100 8.88 26.78 24.03
N GLU A 101 8.98 27.04 22.73
CA GLU A 101 9.26 28.37 22.21
C GLU A 101 8.00 29.23 22.40
N THR A 102 8.07 30.19 23.31
CA THR A 102 7.05 31.24 23.47
C THR A 102 7.00 32.10 22.22
N ALA A 103 5.89 32.03 21.48
CA ALA A 103 5.59 32.96 20.40
C ALA A 103 5.40 34.39 20.96
N PRO A 104 6.02 35.43 20.37
CA PRO A 104 5.66 36.80 20.70
C PRO A 104 4.29 37.15 20.12
N ALA A 105 3.50 37.84 20.92
CA ALA A 105 2.25 38.47 20.54
C ALA A 105 2.49 39.73 19.68
N ASP A 106 1.47 40.04 18.88
CA ASP A 106 1.22 41.28 18.12
C ASP A 106 1.79 41.44 16.70
N ALA A 107 0.91 41.15 15.73
CA ALA A 107 0.64 42.05 14.61
C ALA A 107 -0.81 41.86 14.14
N ALA A 108 -1.66 42.86 14.37
CA ALA A 108 -3.04 42.90 13.89
C ALA A 108 -3.10 42.95 12.35
N PRO A 109 -4.02 42.23 11.67
CA PRO A 109 -4.21 42.40 10.24
C PRO A 109 -5.06 43.65 9.97
N THR A 110 -4.47 44.64 9.30
CA THR A 110 -5.24 45.71 8.65
C THR A 110 -6.04 45.15 7.48
N ALA A 111 -7.33 45.47 7.44
CA ALA A 111 -8.28 45.06 6.42
C ALA A 111 -7.87 45.47 4.99
N GLY A 112 -8.08 44.57 4.03
CA GLY A 112 -7.88 44.81 2.60
C GLY A 112 -8.72 43.87 1.73
N ALA A 113 -9.93 44.34 1.39
CA ALA A 113 -10.76 44.05 0.21
C ALA A 113 -11.09 42.58 -0.21
N SER A 114 -12.37 42.25 -0.08
CA SER A 114 -13.06 41.08 -0.65
C SER A 114 -13.08 41.09 -2.18
N ALA A 115 -12.92 39.90 -2.78
CA ALA A 115 -13.46 39.58 -4.10
C ALA A 115 -14.43 38.40 -3.96
N GLU A 116 -15.72 38.71 -4.14
CA GLU A 116 -16.84 37.78 -4.19
C GLU A 116 -16.86 37.10 -5.57
N ALA A 117 -16.87 35.77 -5.62
CA ALA A 117 -17.13 35.02 -6.85
C ALA A 117 -18.49 34.32 -6.71
N ALA A 118 -19.46 34.77 -7.50
CA ALA A 118 -20.83 34.29 -7.55
C ALA A 118 -20.93 32.86 -8.15
N PRO A 119 -21.95 32.07 -7.78
CA PRO A 119 -22.21 30.77 -8.38
C PRO A 119 -22.99 30.92 -9.70
N ALA A 120 -22.60 30.17 -10.73
CA ALA A 120 -23.36 30.04 -11.97
C ALA A 120 -24.12 28.71 -11.99
N THR A 121 -25.45 28.78 -11.89
CA THR A 121 -26.38 27.70 -12.23
C THR A 121 -27.16 28.09 -13.50
N GLU A 122 -27.01 27.26 -14.54
CA GLU A 122 -27.98 26.78 -15.56
C GLU A 122 -28.79 27.79 -16.42
N PRO A 123 -29.30 27.42 -17.64
CA PRO A 123 -30.28 26.34 -17.81
C PRO A 123 -30.19 25.47 -19.09
N ALA A 124 -31.00 24.41 -19.05
CA ALA A 124 -31.25 23.45 -20.11
C ALA A 124 -32.00 23.98 -21.35
N LYS A 125 -31.81 23.20 -22.44
CA LYS A 125 -32.78 22.75 -23.46
C LYS A 125 -32.87 23.50 -24.81
N ALA A 126 -32.61 22.74 -25.88
CA ALA A 126 -33.49 22.53 -27.03
C ALA A 126 -33.26 21.12 -27.58
#